data_AF-A0A261Q929-F1
#
_entry.id   AF-A0A261Q929-F1
#
_cell.length_a   1.000
_cell.length_b   1.000
_cell.length_c   1.000
_cell.angle_alpha   90.00
_cell.angle_beta   90.00
_cell.angle_gamma   90.00
#
_symmetry.space_group_name_H-M   'P 1'
#
loop_
_entity.id
_entity.type
_entity.pdbx_description
1 polymer ?
#
loop_
_entity_poly.entity_id
_entity_poly.type
_entity_poly.pdbx_seq_one_letter_code
_entity_poly.pdbx_strand_id
1 'polypeptide(L)'
;MALMMVESIIGIQMSGSFQVVDFIVNLLYWFFDSEERYIRLDFDSPGIKMDDASPEAMAKMKAVAEKFIEDNQNLLDRIVALLQGDQTVK
;
A
#
# COMPACT_ATOMS: atom_id res chain seq x y z
N MET A 1 -17.92 21.43 11.24
CA MET A 1 -17.70 20.51 12.38
C MET A 1 -18.12 19.08 12.04
N ALA A 2 -19.36 18.84 11.55
CA ALA A 2 -19.78 17.51 11.10
C ALA A 2 -18.91 16.91 9.97
N LEU A 3 -18.55 17.72 8.95
CA LEU A 3 -17.69 17.28 7.85
C LEU A 3 -16.30 16.81 8.33
N MET A 4 -15.65 17.57 9.22
CA MET A 4 -14.35 17.20 9.81
C MET A 4 -14.42 15.92 10.64
N MET A 5 -15.52 15.67 11.35
CA MET A 5 -15.72 14.41 12.07
C MET A 5 -15.90 13.24 11.10
N VAL A 6 -16.62 13.43 9.99
CA VAL A 6 -16.79 12.40 8.94
C VAL A 6 -15.45 12.07 8.28
N GLU A 7 -14.67 13.07 7.87
CA GLU A 7 -13.33 12.88 7.31
C GLU A 7 -12.40 12.11 8.28
N SER A 8 -12.45 12.46 9.56
CA SER A 8 -11.63 11.79 10.59
C SER A 8 -12.06 10.34 10.81
N ILE A 9 -13.37 10.06 10.84
CA ILE A 9 -13.90 8.69 10.97
C ILE A 9 -13.52 7.84 9.77
N ILE A 10 -13.62 8.38 8.55
CA ILE A 10 -13.18 7.71 7.33
C ILE A 10 -11.68 7.40 7.41
N GLY A 11 -10.86 8.38 7.83
CA GLY A 11 -9.41 8.18 8.00
C GLY A 11 -9.07 7.06 8.98
N ILE A 12 -9.73 7.03 10.14
CA ILE A 12 -9.57 5.97 11.16
C ILE A 12 -10.02 4.61 10.63
N GLN A 13 -11.16 4.55 9.93
CA GLN A 13 -11.67 3.29 9.40
C GLN A 13 -10.74 2.74 8.31
N MET A 14 -10.22 3.59 7.44
CA MET A 14 -9.30 3.20 6.37
C MET A 14 -7.95 2.70 6.94
N SER A 15 -7.38 3.41 7.92
CA SER A 15 -6.12 3.00 8.56
C SER A 15 -6.28 1.72 9.38
N GLY A 16 -7.37 1.60 10.14
CA GLY A 16 -7.68 0.38 10.90
C GLY A 16 -7.94 -0.81 9.99
N SER A 17 -8.69 -0.62 8.90
CA SER A 17 -8.94 -1.69 7.92
C SER A 17 -7.64 -2.18 7.28
N PHE A 18 -6.73 -1.26 6.96
CA PHE A 18 -5.44 -1.59 6.38
C PHE A 18 -4.56 -2.49 7.28
N GLN A 19 -4.58 -2.24 8.59
CA GLN A 19 -3.88 -3.05 9.58
C GLN A 19 -4.55 -4.41 9.81
N VAL A 20 -5.88 -4.45 9.87
CA VAL A 20 -6.62 -5.70 10.08
C VAL A 20 -6.50 -6.62 8.86
N VAL A 21 -6.58 -6.07 7.64
CA VAL A 21 -6.36 -6.84 6.41
C VAL A 21 -4.94 -7.38 6.38
N ASP A 22 -3.94 -6.58 6.78
CA ASP A 22 -2.56 -7.06 6.89
C ASP A 22 -2.45 -8.29 7.77
N PHE A 23 -3.00 -8.18 8.98
CA PHE A 23 -2.93 -9.22 9.98
C PHE A 23 -3.60 -10.50 9.50
N ILE A 24 -4.80 -10.40 8.91
CA ILE A 24 -5.54 -11.57 8.42
C ILE A 24 -4.79 -12.27 7.28
N VAL A 25 -4.26 -11.49 6.32
CA VAL A 25 -3.57 -12.07 5.17
C VAL A 25 -2.24 -12.70 5.60
N ASN A 26 -1.45 -12.03 6.44
CA ASN A 26 -0.24 -12.61 7.03
C ASN A 26 -0.55 -13.90 7.79
N LEU A 27 -1.60 -13.91 8.60
CA LEU A 27 -2.01 -15.09 9.35
C LEU A 27 -2.35 -16.27 8.42
N LEU A 28 -3.07 -16.01 7.32
CA LEU A 28 -3.40 -17.04 6.33
C LEU A 28 -2.14 -17.61 5.67
N TYR A 29 -1.23 -16.75 5.22
CA TYR A 29 0.00 -17.22 4.56
C TYR A 29 0.97 -17.92 5.53
N TRP A 30 1.00 -17.51 6.80
CA TRP A 30 1.70 -18.24 7.85
C TRP A 30 1.12 -19.65 8.06
N PHE A 31 -0.21 -19.79 8.13
CA PHE A 31 -0.86 -21.10 8.27
C PHE A 31 -0.55 -22.07 7.12
N PHE A 32 -0.30 -21.55 5.92
CA PHE A 32 0.01 -22.36 4.73
C PHE A 32 1.52 -22.44 4.41
N ASP A 33 2.39 -22.05 5.35
CA ASP A 33 3.86 -22.04 5.18
C ASP A 33 4.29 -21.36 3.87
N SER A 34 3.62 -20.24 3.57
CA SER A 34 3.68 -19.55 2.29
C SER A 34 3.87 -18.04 2.47
N GLU A 35 4.46 -17.61 3.60
CA GLU A 35 4.70 -16.19 3.94
C GLU A 35 5.37 -15.42 2.80
N GLU A 36 6.30 -16.07 2.09
CA GLU A 36 7.02 -15.48 0.97
C GLU A 36 6.14 -15.13 -0.25
N ARG A 37 4.90 -15.61 -0.29
CA ARG A 37 3.95 -15.32 -1.38
C ARG A 37 3.13 -14.06 -1.12
N TYR A 38 3.15 -13.53 0.10
CA TYR A 38 2.53 -12.26 0.41
C TYR A 38 3.57 -11.15 0.36
N ILE A 39 3.45 -10.28 -0.66
CA ILE A 39 4.26 -9.07 -0.76
C ILE A 39 3.32 -7.89 -0.54
N ARG A 40 3.58 -7.15 0.52
CA ARG A 40 2.83 -5.95 0.89
C ARG A 40 3.61 -4.72 0.45
N LEU A 41 2.93 -3.81 -0.24
CA LEU A 41 3.47 -2.52 -0.65
C LEU A 41 2.61 -1.40 -0.05
N ASP A 42 3.15 -0.73 0.95
CA ASP A 42 2.43 0.27 1.73
C ASP A 42 2.67 1.66 1.17
N PHE A 43 1.63 2.22 0.54
CA PHE A 43 1.67 3.55 -0.04
C PHE A 43 1.16 4.59 0.97
N ASP A 44 2.07 5.43 1.47
CA ASP A 44 1.71 6.58 2.29
C ASP A 44 1.81 7.88 1.48
N SER A 45 0.83 8.77 1.66
CA SER A 45 0.73 10.05 0.96
C SER A 45 0.46 11.20 1.94
N PRO A 46 1.44 11.51 2.80
CA PRO A 46 1.24 12.45 3.90
C PRO A 46 0.88 13.84 3.37
N GLY A 47 -0.21 14.40 3.92
CA GLY A 47 -0.64 15.76 3.61
C GLY A 47 -1.37 15.93 2.27
N ILE A 48 -1.72 14.84 1.59
CA ILE A 48 -2.59 14.87 0.41
C ILE A 48 -3.98 14.37 0.81
N LYS A 49 -5.00 15.20 0.59
CA LYS A 49 -6.38 14.81 0.87
C LYS A 49 -6.92 13.93 -0.26
N MET A 50 -7.77 12.96 0.08
CA MET A 50 -8.35 12.02 -0.88
C MET A 50 -9.21 12.70 -1.97
N ASP A 51 -9.84 13.82 -1.65
CA ASP A 51 -10.75 14.57 -2.53
C ASP A 51 -10.08 15.77 -3.21
N ASP A 52 -8.79 16.04 -2.93
CA ASP A 52 -8.06 17.17 -3.50
C ASP A 52 -7.51 16.83 -4.89
N ALA A 53 -8.27 17.23 -5.91
CA ALA A 53 -7.90 17.09 -7.32
C ALA A 53 -7.17 18.33 -7.89
N SER A 54 -6.64 19.22 -7.04
CA SER A 54 -5.88 20.38 -7.50
C SER A 54 -4.61 19.94 -8.24
N PRO A 55 -4.14 20.73 -9.23
CA PRO A 55 -2.89 20.42 -9.93
C PRO A 55 -1.69 20.29 -8.98
N GLU A 56 -1.67 21.06 -7.89
CA GLU A 56 -0.63 21.02 -6.88
C GLU A 56 -0.66 19.72 -6.06
N ALA A 57 -1.84 19.28 -5.62
CA ALA A 57 -2.00 17.99 -4.93
C ALA A 57 -1.63 16.82 -5.84
N MET A 58 -2.04 16.86 -7.12
CA MET A 58 -1.68 15.85 -8.11
C MET A 58 -0.18 15.80 -8.38
N ALA A 59 0.49 16.96 -8.46
CA ALA A 59 1.95 17.02 -8.61
C ALA A 59 2.67 16.44 -7.38
N LYS A 60 2.19 16.75 -6.17
CA LYS A 60 2.72 16.14 -4.94
C LYS A 60 2.50 14.64 -4.91
N MET A 61 1.31 14.16 -5.29
CA MET A 61 0.99 12.74 -5.34
C MET A 61 1.91 12.01 -6.33
N LYS A 62 2.17 12.61 -7.49
CA LYS A 62 3.13 12.07 -8.46
C LYS A 62 4.53 11.94 -7.86
N ALA A 63 5.03 12.96 -7.17
CA ALA A 63 6.35 12.91 -6.55
C ALA A 63 6.44 11.84 -5.45
N VAL A 64 5.38 11.68 -4.65
CA VAL A 64 5.28 10.60 -3.65
C VAL A 64 5.27 9.23 -4.33
N ALA A 65 4.54 9.07 -5.43
CA ALA A 65 4.49 7.83 -6.21
C ALA A 65 5.85 7.46 -6.82
N GLU A 66 6.57 8.43 -7.39
CA GLU A 66 7.91 8.20 -7.94
C GLU A 66 8.88 7.73 -6.85
N LYS A 67 8.87 8.38 -5.69
CA LYS A 67 9.68 7.97 -4.54
C LYS A 67 9.30 6.58 -4.02
N PHE A 68 8.01 6.29 -3.92
CA PHE A 68 7.55 4.98 -3.48
C PHE A 68 8.03 3.85 -4.40
N ILE A 69 8.02 4.08 -5.72
CA ILE A 69 8.56 3.11 -6.69
C ILE A 69 10.05 2.91 -6.46
N GLU A 70 10.81 4.01 -6.29
CA GLU A 70 12.25 3.96 -6.02
C GLU A 70 12.56 3.16 -4.74
N ASP A 71 11.86 3.45 -3.65
CA ASP A 71 12.06 2.80 -2.35
C ASP A 71 11.68 1.30 -2.38
N ASN A 72 10.77 0.88 -3.27
CA ASN A 72 10.23 -0.48 -3.35
C ASN A 72 10.66 -1.26 -4.60
N GLN A 73 11.62 -0.76 -5.37
CA GLN A 73 12.03 -1.34 -6.66
C GLN A 73 12.33 -2.84 -6.56
N ASN A 74 13.07 -3.28 -5.53
CA ASN A 74 13.41 -4.69 -5.31
C ASN A 74 12.17 -5.59 -5.13
N LEU A 75 11.14 -5.11 -4.42
CA LEU A 75 9.91 -5.87 -4.21
C LEU A 75 9.07 -5.92 -5.49
N LEU A 76 9.03 -4.81 -6.24
CA LEU A 76 8.35 -4.73 -7.54
C LEU A 76 8.99 -5.68 -8.55
N ASP A 77 10.32 -5.72 -8.63
CA ASP A 77 11.06 -6.63 -9.50
C ASP A 77 10.80 -8.09 -9.13
N ARG A 78 10.74 -8.41 -7.83
CA ARG A 78 10.36 -9.73 -7.35
C ARG A 78 8.94 -10.12 -7.76
N ILE A 79 7.97 -9.20 -7.67
CA ILE A 79 6.59 -9.42 -8.14
C ILE A 79 6.59 -9.73 -9.64
N VAL A 80 7.34 -8.95 -10.43
CA VAL A 80 7.44 -9.17 -11.89
C VAL A 80 8.03 -10.54 -12.21
N ALA A 81 9.13 -10.93 -11.55
CA ALA A 81 9.75 -12.24 -11.73
C ALA A 81 8.79 -13.39 -11.41
N LEU A 82 8.04 -13.28 -10.31
CA LEU A 82 7.01 -14.26 -9.93
C LEU A 82 5.89 -14.37 -10.98
N LEU A 83 5.44 -13.23 -11.53
CA LEU A 83 4.39 -13.19 -12.56
C LEU A 83 4.85 -13.73 -13.92
N GLN A 84 6.14 -13.55 -14.24
CA GLN A 84 6.75 -14.07 -15.46
C GLN A 84 7.05 -15.57 -15.39
N GLY A 85 6.91 -16.19 -14.21
CA GLY A 85 7.11 -17.62 -14.02
C GLY A 85 8.55 -18.04 -13.75
N ASP A 86 9.44 -17.09 -13.43
CA ASP A 86 10.79 -17.39 -12.95
C ASP A 86 10.69 -17.91 -11.49
N GLN A 87 10.34 -19.19 -11.34
CA GLN A 87 10.40 -19.93 -10.06
C GLN A 87 11.85 -20.28 -9.66
N THR A 88 12.82 -19.42 -9.95
CA THR A 88 14.21 -19.52 -9.49
C THR A 88 14.51 -18.46 -8.44
N VAL A 89 13.71 -18.42 -7.39
CA VAL A 89 14.16 -17.88 -6.10
C VAL A 89 13.96 -19.02 -5.10
N LYS A 90 15.07 -19.72 -4.84
CA LYS A 90 15.26 -20.61 -3.70
C LYS A 90 15.99 -19.84 -2.61
#